data_AF-A0A821KW93-F1
#
_entry.id   AF-A0A821KW93-F1
#
_cell.length_a   1.000
_cell.length_b   1.000
_cell.length_c   1.000
_cell.angle_alpha   90.00
_cell.angle_beta   90.00
_cell.angle_gamma   90.00
#
_symmetry.space_group_name_H-M   'P 1'
#
loop_
_entity.id
_entity.type
_entity.pdbx_description
1 polymer ?
#
loop_
_entity_poly.entity_id
_entity_poly.type
_entity_poly.pdbx_seq_one_letter_code
_entity_poly.pdbx_strand_id
1 'polypeptide(L)'
;MFGLLDCDASILARQTTDPKLFFVRTLVKNWLWPIITCFGVTGNILAIIVLTKRRMIMSSTNNYLAALALVDIAYLILTLILNTFQHPCFTGTSLSAILLTVCRPIADFSSNTSVWLTVTFTVERWVAVTYPLQSRTWCTVSRARKIIISVMCAALICTTPSVFEMKLVRSVTIKNSTNPNEKSLLTSRIYAKPTALGSSLLYHQLYFNFVT
;
A
#
# COMPACT_ATOMS: atom_id res chain seq x y z
N MET A 1 4.71 -19.07 -10.95
CA MET A 1 6.05 -18.50 -10.62
C MET A 1 6.99 -18.57 -11.81
N PHE A 2 7.22 -19.73 -12.43
CA PHE A 2 8.08 -19.86 -13.63
C PHE A 2 7.65 -18.98 -14.82
N GLY A 3 6.38 -19.02 -15.26
CA GLY A 3 5.92 -18.18 -16.39
C GLY A 3 5.94 -16.66 -16.15
N LEU A 4 6.05 -16.20 -14.90
CA LEU A 4 6.22 -14.77 -14.59
C LEU A 4 7.68 -14.34 -14.70
N LEU A 5 8.63 -15.24 -14.40
CA LEU A 5 10.06 -14.98 -14.54
C LEU A 5 10.46 -14.80 -16.01
N ASP A 6 9.92 -15.62 -16.91
CA ASP A 6 10.22 -15.54 -18.35
C ASP A 6 9.66 -14.27 -19.01
N CYS A 7 8.48 -13.84 -18.58
CA CYS A 7 7.84 -12.62 -19.09
C CYS A 7 8.50 -11.34 -18.52
N ASP A 8 8.94 -11.35 -17.25
CA ASP A 8 9.72 -10.26 -16.67
C ASP A 8 11.09 -10.12 -17.35
N ALA A 9 11.75 -11.24 -17.65
CA ALA A 9 13.04 -11.26 -18.36
C ALA A 9 12.95 -10.69 -19.78
N SER A 10 11.92 -11.07 -20.55
CA SER A 10 11.75 -10.62 -21.94
C SER A 10 11.39 -9.13 -22.07
N ILE A 11 10.63 -8.57 -21.12
CA ILE A 11 10.20 -7.16 -21.16
C ILE A 11 11.28 -6.23 -20.60
N LEU A 12 11.95 -6.62 -19.51
CA LEU A 12 13.00 -5.79 -18.91
C LEU A 12 14.31 -5.81 -19.72
N ALA A 13 14.62 -6.91 -20.43
CA ALA A 13 15.70 -6.93 -21.44
C ALA A 13 15.47 -5.91 -22.56
N ARG A 14 14.22 -5.52 -22.80
CA ARG A 14 13.84 -4.50 -23.79
C ARG A 14 13.97 -3.06 -23.28
N GLN A 15 14.07 -2.86 -21.97
CA GLN A 15 13.93 -1.54 -21.32
C GLN A 15 15.16 -1.11 -20.51
N THR A 16 16.10 -2.02 -20.23
CA THR A 16 17.31 -1.71 -19.46
C THR A 16 18.57 -2.04 -20.26
N THR A 17 19.44 -1.04 -20.45
CA THR A 17 20.78 -1.19 -21.06
C THR A 17 21.81 -1.80 -20.10
N ASP A 18 21.58 -1.71 -18.79
CA ASP A 18 22.51 -2.18 -17.76
C ASP A 18 22.11 -3.56 -17.18
N PRO A 19 22.86 -4.63 -17.46
CA PRO A 19 22.50 -5.99 -17.01
C PRO A 19 22.52 -6.14 -15.47
N LYS A 20 23.33 -5.33 -14.77
CA LYS A 20 23.38 -5.32 -13.30
C LYS A 20 22.08 -4.79 -12.68
N LEU A 21 21.53 -3.71 -13.25
CA LEU A 21 20.30 -3.09 -12.74
C LEU A 21 19.10 -4.02 -12.95
N PHE A 22 19.07 -4.73 -14.07
CA PHE A 22 18.08 -5.77 -14.35
C PHE A 22 18.11 -6.88 -13.29
N PHE A 23 19.29 -7.49 -13.06
CA PHE A 23 19.44 -8.57 -12.09
C PHE A 23 18.98 -8.16 -10.69
N VAL A 24 19.40 -6.98 -10.22
CA VAL A 24 19.02 -6.47 -8.89
C VAL A 24 17.51 -6.26 -8.79
N ARG A 25 16.86 -5.65 -9.79
CA ARG A 25 15.40 -5.42 -9.76
C ARG A 25 14.60 -6.71 -9.72
N THR A 26 14.98 -7.70 -10.54
CA THR A 26 14.34 -9.01 -10.59
C THR A 26 14.55 -9.78 -9.29
N LEU A 27 15.76 -9.76 -8.72
CA LEU A 27 16.06 -10.39 -7.44
C LEU A 27 15.22 -9.79 -6.31
N VAL A 28 15.19 -8.46 -6.22
CA VAL A 28 14.47 -7.74 -5.16
C VAL A 28 12.97 -8.00 -5.26
N LYS A 29 12.37 -7.81 -6.44
CA LYS A 29 10.92 -7.94 -6.61
C LYS A 29 10.43 -9.37 -6.48
N ASN A 30 11.12 -10.33 -7.10
CA ASN A 30 10.60 -11.69 -7.22
C ASN A 30 10.98 -12.59 -6.03
N TRP A 31 12.06 -12.27 -5.31
CA TRP A 31 12.56 -13.11 -4.21
C TRP A 31 12.55 -12.37 -2.87
N LEU A 32 13.24 -11.24 -2.75
CA LEU A 32 13.38 -10.57 -1.46
C LEU A 32 12.05 -10.03 -0.94
N TRP A 33 11.29 -9.35 -1.79
CA TRP A 33 10.01 -8.74 -1.42
C TRP A 33 8.97 -9.75 -0.87
N PRO A 34 8.68 -10.88 -1.54
CA PRO A 34 7.74 -11.86 -1.01
C PRO A 34 8.26 -12.53 0.27
N ILE A 35 9.56 -12.80 0.40
CA ILE A 35 10.13 -13.36 1.62
C ILE A 35 9.91 -12.42 2.80
N ILE A 36 10.30 -11.14 2.65
CA ILE A 36 10.11 -10.12 3.69
C ILE A 36 8.62 -9.99 4.05
N THR A 37 7.74 -10.02 3.04
CA THR A 37 6.30 -9.95 3.24
C THR A 37 5.77 -11.14 4.05
N CYS A 38 6.18 -12.37 3.72
CA CYS A 38 5.77 -13.56 4.46
C CYS A 38 6.21 -13.52 5.92
N PHE A 39 7.46 -13.15 6.19
CA PHE A 39 7.97 -12.99 7.55
C PHE A 39 7.25 -11.87 8.30
N GLY A 40 7.04 -10.72 7.65
CA GLY A 40 6.35 -9.57 8.23
C GLY A 40 4.89 -9.88 8.58
N VAL A 41 4.15 -10.55 7.70
CA VAL A 41 2.77 -10.96 7.97
C VAL A 41 2.72 -11.94 9.13
N THR A 42 3.59 -12.96 9.12
CA THR A 42 3.64 -13.96 10.20
C THR A 42 3.97 -13.31 11.55
N GLY A 43 4.99 -12.45 11.58
CA GLY A 43 5.41 -11.74 12.80
C GLY A 43 4.31 -10.83 13.35
N ASN A 44 3.63 -10.08 12.49
CA ASN A 44 2.54 -9.21 12.91
C ASN A 44 1.28 -9.98 13.36
N ILE A 45 0.97 -11.12 12.74
CA ILE A 45 -0.13 -11.99 13.20
C ILE A 45 0.17 -12.51 14.62
N LEU A 46 1.40 -12.99 14.85
CA LEU A 46 1.83 -13.43 16.18
C LEU A 46 1.76 -12.28 17.20
N ALA A 47 2.17 -11.07 16.82
CA ALA A 47 2.05 -9.88 17.65
C ALA A 47 0.59 -9.62 18.04
N ILE A 48 -0.35 -9.64 17.10
CA ILE A 48 -1.78 -9.48 17.38
C ILE A 48 -2.27 -10.55 18.36
N ILE A 49 -1.94 -11.83 18.12
CA ILE A 49 -2.36 -12.94 18.97
C ILE A 49 -1.86 -12.74 20.41
N VAL A 50 -0.61 -12.33 20.60
CA VAL A 50 -0.01 -12.14 21.94
C VAL A 50 -0.57 -10.88 22.62
N LEU A 51 -0.67 -9.77 21.89
CA LEU A 51 -1.05 -8.46 22.44
C LEU A 51 -2.55 -8.34 22.72
N THR A 52 -3.39 -9.10 22.01
CA THR A 52 -4.85 -9.11 22.20
C THR A 52 -5.29 -9.97 23.40
N LYS A 53 -4.38 -10.74 24.02
CA LYS A 53 -4.71 -11.50 25.25
C LYS A 53 -5.25 -10.56 26.33
N ARG A 54 -6.29 -10.99 27.05
CA ARG A 54 -7.07 -10.18 28.02
C ARG A 54 -6.21 -9.39 29.01
N ARG A 55 -5.09 -9.96 29.47
CA ARG A 55 -4.15 -9.30 30.40
C ARG A 55 -3.30 -8.22 29.73
N MET A 56 -2.94 -8.41 28.45
CA MET A 56 -2.06 -7.52 27.70
C MET A 56 -2.83 -6.31 27.16
N ILE A 57 -4.05 -6.50 26.63
CA ILE A 57 -4.85 -5.41 26.04
C ILE A 57 -5.29 -4.32 27.03
N MET A 58 -5.10 -4.56 28.34
CA MET A 58 -5.36 -3.59 29.40
C MET A 58 -4.27 -2.50 29.51
N SER A 59 -3.17 -2.62 28.75
CA SER A 59 -2.14 -1.59 28.64
C SER A 59 -2.37 -0.70 27.42
N SER A 60 -2.23 0.63 27.57
CA SER A 60 -2.34 1.60 26.47
C SER A 60 -1.38 1.28 25.32
N THR A 61 -0.08 1.24 25.61
CA THR A 61 0.80 0.10 25.34
C THR A 61 0.45 -0.77 24.14
N ASN A 62 -0.12 -1.89 24.53
CA ASN A 62 -0.43 -3.01 23.68
C ASN A 62 -1.58 -2.70 22.72
N ASN A 63 -2.41 -1.67 22.98
CA ASN A 63 -3.41 -1.21 22.01
C ASN A 63 -2.73 -0.52 20.81
N TYR A 64 -1.69 0.32 21.04
CA TYR A 64 -0.93 0.91 19.93
C TYR A 64 -0.20 -0.15 19.12
N LEU A 65 0.49 -1.08 19.79
CA LEU A 65 1.21 -2.14 19.11
C LEU A 65 0.28 -3.10 18.35
N ALA A 66 -0.92 -3.39 18.87
CA ALA A 66 -1.91 -4.18 18.16
C ALA A 66 -2.48 -3.43 16.94
N ALA A 67 -2.75 -2.13 17.06
CA ALA A 67 -3.18 -1.30 15.94
C ALA A 67 -2.08 -1.21 14.86
N LEU A 68 -0.83 -1.03 15.26
CA LEU A 68 0.33 -1.01 14.39
C LEU A 68 0.45 -2.31 13.60
N ALA A 69 0.39 -3.46 14.29
CA ALA A 69 0.46 -4.78 13.66
C ALA A 69 -0.68 -5.02 12.66
N LEU A 70 -1.90 -4.54 12.94
CA LEU A 70 -3.02 -4.62 12.00
C LEU A 70 -2.75 -3.81 10.72
N VAL A 71 -2.28 -2.59 10.87
CA VAL A 71 -1.98 -1.67 9.76
C VAL A 71 -0.80 -2.19 8.93
N ASP A 72 0.23 -2.76 9.57
CA ASP A 72 1.38 -3.35 8.89
C ASP A 72 0.99 -4.59 8.08
N ILE A 73 0.12 -5.47 8.59
CA ILE A 73 -0.41 -6.60 7.80
C ILE A 73 -1.16 -6.09 6.58
N ALA A 74 -2.04 -5.09 6.76
CA ALA A 74 -2.79 -4.51 5.65
C ALA A 74 -1.83 -3.95 4.58
N TYR A 75 -0.83 -3.17 5.00
CA TYR A 75 0.19 -2.63 4.10
C TYR A 75 0.97 -3.73 3.35
N LEU A 76 1.43 -4.77 4.06
CA LEU A 76 2.18 -5.88 3.48
C LEU A 76 1.36 -6.67 2.46
N ILE A 77 0.08 -6.95 2.75
CA ILE A 77 -0.81 -7.64 1.81
C ILE A 77 -1.11 -6.76 0.59
N LEU A 78 -1.42 -5.48 0.80
CA LEU A 78 -1.74 -4.56 -0.29
C LEU A 78 -0.55 -4.34 -1.21
N THR A 79 0.65 -4.15 -0.65
CA THR A 79 1.86 -3.98 -1.46
C THR A 79 2.26 -5.26 -2.20
N LEU A 80 1.98 -6.45 -1.66
CA LEU A 80 2.16 -7.71 -2.38
C LEU A 80 1.20 -7.82 -3.58
N ILE A 81 -0.07 -7.46 -3.39
CA ILE A 81 -1.06 -7.40 -4.47
C ILE A 81 -0.60 -6.40 -5.54
N LEU A 82 -0.26 -5.17 -5.13
CA LEU A 82 0.20 -4.13 -6.04
C LEU A 82 1.44 -4.58 -6.83
N ASN A 83 2.46 -5.14 -6.16
CA ASN A 83 3.66 -5.63 -6.81
C ASN A 83 3.33 -6.71 -7.86
N THR A 84 2.43 -7.64 -7.51
CA THR A 84 1.98 -8.71 -8.41
C THR A 84 1.28 -8.16 -9.66
N PHE A 85 0.36 -7.21 -9.49
CA PHE A 85 -0.43 -6.66 -10.60
C PHE A 85 0.25 -5.52 -11.37
N GLN A 86 1.34 -4.96 -10.84
CA GLN A 86 2.26 -4.08 -11.57
C GLN A 86 3.26 -4.83 -12.44
N HIS A 87 3.30 -6.17 -12.38
CA HIS A 87 4.18 -6.92 -13.27
C HIS A 87 3.79 -6.71 -14.74
N PRO A 88 4.79 -6.59 -15.64
CA PRO A 88 4.54 -6.35 -17.06
C PRO A 88 3.57 -7.33 -17.72
N CYS A 89 3.51 -8.57 -17.23
CA CYS A 89 2.65 -9.63 -17.72
C CYS A 89 1.15 -9.41 -17.44
N PHE A 90 0.83 -8.70 -16.36
CA PHE A 90 -0.54 -8.35 -15.98
C PHE A 90 -0.89 -6.90 -16.30
N THR A 91 0.13 -6.10 -16.63
CA THR A 91 -0.02 -4.68 -16.97
C THR A 91 -0.87 -4.53 -18.23
N GLY A 92 -1.94 -3.73 -18.14
CA GLY A 92 -2.87 -3.52 -19.25
C GLY A 92 -4.12 -4.40 -19.25
N THR A 93 -4.29 -5.24 -18.22
CA THR A 93 -5.55 -5.92 -17.93
C THR A 93 -6.52 -4.99 -17.17
N SER A 94 -7.83 -5.12 -17.42
CA SER A 94 -8.85 -4.37 -16.67
C SER A 94 -8.75 -4.59 -15.16
N LEU A 95 -8.38 -5.82 -14.74
CA LEU A 95 -8.19 -6.16 -13.33
C LEU A 95 -7.01 -5.41 -12.71
N SER A 96 -5.86 -5.36 -13.39
CA SER A 96 -4.70 -4.58 -12.91
C SER A 96 -5.06 -3.10 -12.72
N ALA A 97 -5.78 -2.49 -13.66
CA ALA A 97 -6.19 -1.09 -13.55
C ALA A 97 -7.07 -0.83 -12.33
N ILE A 98 -8.04 -1.70 -12.06
CA ILE A 98 -8.94 -1.60 -10.92
C ILE A 98 -8.17 -1.77 -9.60
N LEU A 99 -7.37 -2.83 -9.49
CA LEU A 99 -6.61 -3.12 -8.27
C LEU A 99 -5.59 -2.03 -7.97
N LEU A 100 -4.89 -1.49 -8.98
CA LEU A 100 -3.96 -0.39 -8.77
C LEU A 100 -4.67 0.88 -8.29
N THR A 101 -5.83 1.18 -8.85
CA THR A 101 -6.61 2.39 -8.47
C THR A 101 -7.14 2.29 -7.04
N VAL A 102 -7.53 1.09 -6.59
CA VAL A 102 -8.13 0.89 -5.26
C VAL A 102 -7.08 0.57 -4.20
N CYS A 103 -6.15 -0.35 -4.46
CA CYS A 103 -5.20 -0.82 -3.45
C CYS A 103 -4.10 0.19 -3.16
N ARG A 104 -3.70 1.04 -4.14
CA ARG A 104 -2.64 2.05 -3.95
C ARG A 104 -2.98 3.07 -2.85
N PRO A 105 -4.13 3.78 -2.89
CA PRO A 105 -4.43 4.74 -1.84
C PRO A 105 -4.62 4.09 -0.46
N ILE A 106 -5.08 2.83 -0.42
CA ILE A 106 -5.19 2.09 0.85
C ILE A 106 -3.80 1.73 1.38
N ALA A 107 -2.87 1.33 0.51
CA ALA A 107 -1.49 1.05 0.91
C ALA A 107 -0.79 2.31 1.42
N ASP A 108 -0.98 3.45 0.74
CA ASP A 108 -0.45 4.75 1.17
C ASP A 108 -1.04 5.16 2.54
N PHE A 109 -2.36 4.96 2.71
CA PHE A 109 -3.03 5.18 3.99
C PHE A 109 -2.47 4.31 5.12
N SER A 110 -2.28 3.00 4.87
CA SER A 110 -1.72 2.09 5.85
C SER A 110 -0.27 2.47 6.21
N SER A 111 0.56 2.79 5.22
CA SER A 111 1.95 3.21 5.45
C SER A 111 2.01 4.47 6.34
N ASN A 112 1.26 5.51 5.98
CA ASN A 112 1.24 6.75 6.75
C ASN A 112 0.70 6.54 8.18
N THR A 113 -0.36 5.73 8.31
CA THR A 113 -0.91 5.39 9.63
C THR A 113 0.11 4.67 10.51
N SER A 114 0.90 3.74 9.96
CA SER A 114 1.95 3.00 10.69
C SER A 114 3.02 3.94 11.24
N VAL A 115 3.45 4.92 10.44
CA VAL A 115 4.42 5.95 10.86
C VAL A 115 3.88 6.78 12.03
N TRP A 116 2.67 7.33 11.90
CA TRP A 116 2.08 8.16 12.95
C TRP A 116 1.74 7.38 14.23
N LEU A 117 1.35 6.11 14.10
CA LEU A 117 1.17 5.22 15.25
C LEU A 117 2.49 4.95 15.96
N THR A 118 3.58 4.75 15.21
CA THR A 118 4.92 4.56 15.76
C THR A 118 5.38 5.81 16.52
N VAL A 119 5.23 7.00 15.92
CA VAL A 119 5.53 8.28 16.58
C VAL A 119 4.74 8.41 17.87
N THR A 120 3.43 8.19 17.83
CA THR A 120 2.57 8.28 19.02
C THR A 120 2.98 7.28 20.10
N PHE A 121 3.28 6.04 19.72
CA PHE A 121 3.76 5.01 20.62
C PHE A 121 5.08 5.44 21.30
N THR A 122 6.03 5.97 20.54
CA THR A 122 7.31 6.44 21.09
C THR A 122 7.13 7.60 22.06
N VAL A 123 6.24 8.55 21.74
CA VAL A 123 5.89 9.65 22.65
C VAL A 123 5.28 9.13 23.95
N GLU A 124 4.36 8.17 23.88
CA GLU A 124 3.80 7.57 25.09
C GLU A 124 4.89 6.90 25.95
N ARG A 125 5.80 6.14 25.32
CA ARG A 125 6.92 5.50 26.03
C ARG A 125 7.85 6.53 26.67
N TRP A 126 8.14 7.63 25.98
CA TRP A 126 8.95 8.72 26.50
C TRP A 126 8.29 9.39 27.72
N VAL A 127 6.99 9.66 27.67
CA VAL A 127 6.21 10.20 28.80
C VAL A 127 6.21 9.22 29.97
N ALA A 128 6.06 7.92 29.71
CA ALA A 128 6.04 6.90 30.75
C ALA A 128 7.37 6.80 31.53
N VAL A 129 8.50 7.00 30.84
CA VAL A 129 9.84 6.98 31.45
C VAL A 129 10.15 8.29 32.18
N THR A 130 9.85 9.43 31.56
CA THR A 130 10.28 10.74 32.07
C THR A 130 9.35 11.25 33.19
N TYR A 131 8.06 10.93 33.13
CA TYR A 131 7.04 11.44 34.05
C TYR A 131 6.21 10.31 34.66
N PRO A 132 6.79 9.46 35.52
CA PRO A 132 6.12 8.25 36.04
C PRO A 132 4.80 8.54 36.78
N LEU A 133 4.73 9.63 37.56
CA LEU A 133 3.49 10.03 38.26
C LEU A 133 2.39 10.49 37.29
N GLN A 134 2.76 11.21 36.23
CA GLN A 134 1.82 11.67 35.21
C GLN A 134 1.42 10.52 34.27
N SER A 135 2.31 9.56 34.02
CA SER A 135 2.08 8.43 33.12
C SER A 135 0.78 7.68 33.46
N ARG A 136 0.43 7.57 34.75
CA ARG A 136 -0.79 6.90 35.21
C ARG A 136 -2.08 7.59 34.75
N THR A 137 -2.03 8.90 34.53
CA THR A 137 -3.17 9.71 34.05
C THR A 137 -3.17 9.83 32.52
N TRP A 138 -1.98 9.92 31.91
CA TRP A 138 -1.82 10.13 30.47
C TRP A 138 -1.90 8.82 29.66
N CYS A 139 -1.34 7.73 30.17
CA CYS A 139 -1.24 6.42 29.50
C CYS A 139 -2.42 5.51 29.87
N THR A 140 -3.64 5.93 29.54
CA THR A 140 -4.86 5.13 29.77
C THR A 140 -5.38 4.51 28.48
N VAL A 141 -5.96 3.30 28.57
CA VAL A 141 -6.48 2.56 27.40
C VAL A 141 -7.53 3.38 26.63
N SER A 142 -8.43 4.05 27.34
CA SER A 142 -9.48 4.87 26.71
C SER A 142 -8.91 6.04 25.91
N ARG A 143 -7.84 6.69 26.40
CA ARG A 143 -7.16 7.75 25.66
C ARG A 143 -6.38 7.19 24.48
N ALA A 144 -5.65 6.08 24.68
CA ALA A 144 -4.91 5.42 23.61
C ALA A 144 -5.82 5.06 22.43
N ARG A 145 -7.00 4.49 22.68
CA ARG A 145 -7.99 4.20 21.62
C ARG A 145 -8.46 5.45 20.90
N LYS A 146 -8.72 6.55 21.61
CA LYS A 146 -9.09 7.82 20.98
C LYS A 146 -7.97 8.37 20.11
N ILE A 147 -6.73 8.29 20.57
CA ILE A 147 -5.55 8.75 19.81
C ILE A 147 -5.35 7.89 18.56
N ILE A 148 -5.47 6.55 18.67
CA ILE A 148 -5.41 5.65 17.51
C ILE A 148 -6.45 6.06 16.46
N ILE A 149 -7.70 6.28 16.88
CA ILE A 149 -8.77 6.72 15.97
C ILE A 149 -8.44 8.10 15.37
N SER A 150 -7.93 9.05 16.15
CA SER A 150 -7.56 10.37 15.61
C SER A 150 -6.41 10.28 14.61
N VAL A 151 -5.42 9.42 14.87
CA VAL A 151 -4.30 9.17 13.96
C VAL A 151 -4.80 8.56 12.65
N MET A 152 -5.72 7.59 12.71
CA MET A 152 -6.33 7.02 11.51
C MET A 152 -7.11 8.08 10.72
N CYS A 153 -7.88 8.95 11.38
CA CYS A 153 -8.58 10.04 10.70
C CYS A 153 -7.61 11.04 10.06
N ALA A 154 -6.55 11.44 10.78
CA ALA A 154 -5.54 12.36 10.27
C ALA A 154 -4.81 11.75 9.06
N ALA A 155 -4.42 10.48 9.14
CA ALA A 155 -3.79 9.77 8.05
C ALA A 155 -4.71 9.68 6.82
N LEU A 156 -6.02 9.41 6.99
CA LEU A 156 -7.00 9.42 5.90
C LEU A 156 -7.06 10.79 5.21
N ILE A 157 -7.06 11.88 5.97
CA ILE A 157 -7.07 13.24 5.40
C ILE A 157 -5.80 13.48 4.58
N CYS A 158 -4.64 13.10 5.10
CA CYS A 158 -3.37 13.23 4.39
C CYS A 158 -3.29 12.38 3.11
N THR A 159 -3.94 11.21 3.07
CA THR A 159 -3.92 10.31 1.91
C THR A 159 -5.13 10.46 0.98
N THR A 160 -6.08 11.34 1.30
CA THR A 160 -7.22 11.68 0.45
C THR A 160 -6.81 12.12 -0.97
N PRO A 161 -5.72 12.91 -1.17
CA PRO A 161 -5.30 13.31 -2.51
C PRO A 161 -4.93 12.11 -3.41
N SER A 162 -4.30 11.08 -2.87
CA SER A 162 -3.91 9.86 -3.59
C SER A 162 -5.11 9.10 -4.15
N VAL A 163 -6.26 9.15 -3.46
CA VAL A 163 -7.52 8.54 -3.92
C VAL A 163 -8.03 9.21 -5.21
N PHE A 164 -7.79 10.51 -5.36
CA PHE A 164 -8.25 11.28 -6.51
C PHE A 164 -7.26 11.31 -7.68
N GLU A 165 -6.08 10.71 -7.51
CA GLU A 165 -5.00 10.75 -8.49
C GLU A 165 -5.36 9.99 -9.78
N MET A 166 -6.03 8.84 -9.65
CA MET A 166 -6.32 7.93 -10.76
C MET A 166 -7.83 7.77 -10.98
N LYS A 167 -8.27 7.79 -12.24
CA LYS A 167 -9.64 7.49 -12.65
C LYS A 167 -9.67 6.29 -13.58
N LEU A 168 -10.62 5.40 -13.34
CA LEU A 168 -10.91 4.28 -14.24
C LEU A 168 -11.75 4.77 -15.41
N VAL A 169 -11.23 4.60 -16.63
CA VAL A 169 -11.90 4.96 -17.88
C VAL A 169 -12.16 3.68 -18.68
N ARG A 170 -13.36 3.53 -19.22
CA ARG A 170 -13.72 2.44 -20.13
C ARG A 170 -13.55 2.93 -21.57
N SER A 171 -12.66 2.32 -22.34
CA SER A 171 -12.61 2.48 -23.81
C SER A 171 -13.33 1.34 -24.51
N VAL A 172 -14.12 1.68 -25.52
CA VAL A 172 -14.67 0.72 -26.47
C VAL A 172 -13.88 0.87 -27.77
N THR A 173 -13.11 -0.16 -28.13
CA THR A 173 -12.41 -0.21 -29.42
C THR A 173 -13.27 -0.97 -30.41
N ILE A 174 -13.63 -0.29 -31.50
CA ILE A 174 -14.32 -0.91 -32.64
C ILE A 174 -13.24 -1.44 -33.57
N LYS A 175 -13.11 -2.76 -33.69
CA LYS A 175 -12.31 -3.36 -34.77
C LYS A 175 -13.20 -3.46 -36.00
N ASN A 176 -13.01 -2.56 -36.96
CA ASN A 176 -13.66 -2.66 -38.26
C ASN A 176 -13.06 -3.88 -38.98
N SER A 177 -13.91 -4.83 -39.40
CA SER A 177 -13.43 -5.91 -40.26
C SER A 177 -13.15 -5.34 -41.65
N THR A 178 -12.02 -5.73 -42.22
CA THR A 178 -11.70 -5.51 -43.63
C THR A 178 -12.57 -6.36 -44.57
N ASN A 179 -13.29 -7.35 -44.03
CA ASN A 179 -14.25 -8.15 -44.77
C ASN A 179 -15.68 -7.60 -44.54
N PRO A 180 -16.40 -7.15 -45.58
CA PRO A 180 -17.74 -6.58 -45.45
C PRO A 180 -18.80 -7.55 -44.89
N ASN A 181 -18.50 -8.85 -44.83
CA ASN A 181 -19.41 -9.89 -44.32
C ASN A 181 -19.18 -10.24 -42.83
N GLU A 182 -18.14 -9.69 -42.21
CA GLU A 182 -17.78 -10.00 -40.82
C GLU A 182 -18.21 -8.86 -39.89
N LYS A 183 -18.91 -9.21 -38.80
CA LYS A 183 -19.39 -8.24 -37.82
C LYS A 183 -18.22 -7.56 -37.10
N SER A 184 -18.25 -6.24 -36.98
CA SER A 184 -17.25 -5.48 -36.23
C SER A 184 -17.18 -5.96 -34.78
N LEU A 185 -16.00 -6.40 -34.33
CA LEU A 185 -15.79 -6.84 -32.96
C LEU A 185 -15.64 -5.63 -32.03
N LEU A 186 -16.61 -5.45 -31.12
CA LEU A 186 -16.55 -4.46 -30.05
C LEU A 186 -15.77 -5.02 -28.87
N THR A 187 -14.56 -4.49 -28.62
CA THR A 187 -13.78 -4.85 -27.43
C THR A 187 -13.85 -3.72 -26.42
N SER A 188 -14.46 -3.96 -25.25
CA SER A 188 -14.41 -3.01 -24.13
C SER A 188 -13.22 -3.32 -23.22
N ARG A 189 -12.40 -2.31 -22.90
CA ARG A 189 -11.29 -2.40 -21.94
C ARG A 189 -11.38 -1.30 -20.91
N ILE A 190 -10.99 -1.60 -19.67
CA ILE A 190 -10.88 -0.63 -18.59
C ILE A 190 -9.39 -0.35 -18.38
N TYR A 191 -9.02 0.92 -18.36
CA TYR A 191 -7.66 1.35 -18.04
C TYR A 191 -7.70 2.55 -17.09
N ALA A 192 -6.63 2.72 -16.32
CA ALA A 192 -6.51 3.83 -15.39
C ALA A 192 -5.84 5.02 -16.08
N LYS A 193 -6.41 6.22 -15.93
CA LYS A 193 -5.88 7.48 -16.46
C LYS A 193 -5.71 8.48 -15.31
N PRO A 194 -4.64 9.28 -15.26
CA PRO A 194 -4.49 10.31 -14.23
C PRO A 194 -5.60 11.36 -14.35
N THR A 195 -6.12 11.80 -13.21
CA THR A 195 -7.09 12.90 -13.09
C THR A 195 -6.38 14.25 -13.29
N ALA A 196 -7.13 15.33 -13.54
CA ALA A 196 -6.61 16.70 -13.57
C ALA A 196 -5.74 17.06 -12.34
N LEU A 197 -6.06 16.50 -11.17
CA LEU A 197 -5.27 16.64 -9.95
C LEU A 197 -3.94 15.89 -10.04
N GLY A 198 -3.98 14.61 -10.43
CA GLY A 198 -2.79 13.78 -10.64
C GLY A 198 -1.88 14.26 -11.77
N SER A 199 -2.39 14.99 -12.77
CA SER A 199 -1.57 15.60 -13.82
C SER A 199 -0.95 16.95 -13.42
N SER A 200 -1.32 17.53 -12.27
CA SER A 200 -0.83 18.85 -11.89
C SER A 200 0.59 18.79 -11.30
N LEU A 201 1.45 19.71 -11.75
CA LEU A 201 2.85 19.80 -11.29
C LEU A 201 2.93 20.23 -9.82
N LEU A 202 2.03 21.11 -9.40
CA LEU A 202 1.95 21.63 -8.04
C LEU A 202 1.59 20.52 -7.04
N TYR A 203 0.67 19.61 -7.42
CA TYR A 203 0.39 18.41 -6.63
C TYR A 203 1.61 17.53 -6.46
N HIS A 204 2.33 17.23 -7.55
CA HIS A 204 3.54 16.43 -7.48
C HIS A 204 4.61 17.08 -6.58
N GLN A 205 4.81 18.39 -6.66
CA GLN A 205 5.79 19.10 -5.84
C GLN A 205 5.41 19.17 -4.36
N LEU A 206 4.13 19.36 -4.01
CA LEU A 206 3.73 19.41 -2.61
C LEU A 206 3.63 18.01 -1.99
N TYR A 207 3.00 17.06 -2.69
CA TYR A 207 2.73 15.74 -2.15
C TYR A 207 4.01 14.91 -1.99
N PHE A 208 4.86 14.82 -3.02
CA PHE A 208 6.09 14.01 -2.92
C PHE A 208 7.18 14.62 -2.04
N ASN A 209 7.16 15.92 -1.78
CA ASN A 209 8.13 16.54 -0.86
C ASN A 209 7.69 16.50 0.62
N PHE A 210 6.39 16.40 0.90
CA PHE A 210 5.87 16.37 2.28
C PHE A 210 5.45 14.98 2.77
N VAL A 211 5.06 14.07 1.88
CA VAL A 211 4.42 12.80 2.23
C VAL A 211 5.30 11.57 1.92
N THR A 212 6.29 11.69 1.03
CA THR A 212 7.25 10.62 0.67
C THR A 212 8.64 10.92 1.20
#